data_AF-A0A3M7BX81-F1
#
_entry.id   AF-A0A3M7BX81-F1
#
_cell.length_a   1.000
_cell.length_b   1.000
_cell.length_c   1.000
_cell.angle_alpha   90.00
_cell.angle_beta   90.00
_cell.angle_gamma   90.00
#
_symmetry.space_group_name_H-M   'P 1'
#
loop_
_entity.id
_entity.type
_entity.pdbx_description
1 polymer ?
#
loop_
_entity_poly.entity_id
_entity_poly.type
_entity_poly.pdbx_seq_one_letter_code
_entity_poly.pdbx_strand_id
1 'polypeptide(L)'
;MGVPACGNADGDVASVYEHMPNAKDLVIAHSFEQKQWRRGHCQRWDGDIVRYHLPQSIEGVLIVRALDTLRRECVEDEWFRHLPAYVGHSPALDLSIKALVAACAYSRGTPHLTSNDCYQALALALGAVQTSIEKSQRKPDDILLASTALLAPFEGVVRKNGVPTKLHVDGLAAILLARSSTYPITQLARDIVDFNACESSIMACILNRPSPFESVSPAYFANDSMGCDGSDQARLKALGTELFVHLPRLLMLVRSLSLSEFSGRQLLADALHLHNSLISLHDQHAEQRLLQQIEVQSMPSLRPDSPPQSHLHFASVQDYEALAYYWQGRLCLLRVGQRFYDIASSCQVQISGEKRPSRSFTSCAQSHQNEISRLAKNLLMCSKYTETLRLRKQIRLSAHAAAIVWGVINEDALSCVFESEVEKSSLLAMLLGRANIALGAHPDLTTEDMNLAADMFAGGEPKGRFVELFVSQ
;
A
#
# COMPACT_ATOMS: atom_id res chain seq x y z
N MET A 1 34.44 52.73 -13.83
CA MET A 1 34.15 52.79 -12.38
C MET A 1 33.84 51.38 -11.93
N GLY A 2 34.75 50.79 -11.16
CA GLY A 2 34.75 49.37 -10.79
C GLY A 2 33.98 49.09 -9.51
N VAL A 3 33.40 47.89 -9.47
CA VAL A 3 32.70 47.26 -8.35
C VAL A 3 33.72 46.90 -7.26
N PRO A 4 33.47 47.18 -5.96
CA PRO A 4 34.29 46.65 -4.88
C PRO A 4 33.82 45.25 -4.46
N ALA A 5 34.80 44.36 -4.30
CA ALA A 5 34.65 43.01 -3.79
C ALA A 5 34.38 43.00 -2.27
N CYS A 6 33.38 42.25 -1.82
CA CYS A 6 33.24 41.87 -0.41
C CYS A 6 34.06 40.60 -0.15
N GLY A 7 35.04 40.74 0.75
CA GLY A 7 35.87 39.65 1.25
C GLY A 7 35.24 38.88 2.40
N ASN A 8 35.58 37.59 2.45
CA ASN A 8 35.81 36.71 3.59
C ASN A 8 35.08 37.03 4.90
N ALA A 9 34.06 36.22 5.18
CA ALA A 9 33.62 35.88 6.53
C ALA A 9 33.39 34.35 6.62
N ASP A 10 34.41 33.58 6.23
CA ASP A 10 34.54 32.17 6.60
C ASP A 10 35.26 32.11 7.94
N GLY A 11 34.50 31.90 9.00
CA GLY A 11 35.03 31.73 10.35
C GLY A 11 34.10 32.30 11.40
N ASP A 12 32.95 31.65 11.61
CA ASP A 12 32.22 31.66 12.90
C ASP A 12 30.98 30.75 12.91
N VAL A 13 31.09 29.52 12.38
CA VAL A 13 30.07 28.45 12.60
C VAL A 13 30.73 27.13 13.02
N ALA A 14 31.82 27.22 13.78
CA ALA A 14 32.57 26.07 14.28
C ALA A 14 32.39 25.80 15.80
N SER A 15 31.50 26.50 16.51
CA SER A 15 31.48 26.44 17.98
C SER A 15 30.13 26.03 18.61
N VAL A 16 29.52 24.92 18.16
CA VAL A 16 28.48 24.22 18.95
C VAL A 16 28.60 22.69 18.89
N TYR A 17 29.74 22.14 18.44
CA TYR A 17 29.95 20.67 18.40
C TYR A 17 30.96 20.12 19.40
N GLU A 18 31.46 20.95 20.31
CA GLU A 18 32.26 20.49 21.43
C GLU A 18 31.45 20.62 22.71
N HIS A 19 30.82 19.52 23.13
CA HIS A 19 30.67 19.04 24.51
C HIS A 19 29.62 17.91 24.53
N MET A 20 29.98 16.73 24.01
CA MET A 20 29.35 15.47 24.43
C MET A 20 30.39 14.35 24.53
N PRO A 21 30.50 13.67 25.69
CA PRO A 21 31.46 12.60 25.90
C PRO A 21 30.90 11.29 25.31
N ASN A 22 31.19 11.06 24.02
CA ASN A 22 31.36 9.74 23.35
C ASN A 22 31.18 9.87 21.83
N ALA A 23 32.01 10.69 21.19
CA ALA A 23 32.11 10.81 19.73
C ALA A 23 32.66 9.54 19.01
N LYS A 24 32.79 8.40 19.72
CA LYS A 24 33.21 7.12 19.13
C LYS A 24 32.04 6.32 18.53
N ASP A 25 30.80 6.68 18.85
CA ASP A 25 29.59 6.03 18.29
C ASP A 25 29.13 6.66 16.97
N LEU A 26 29.78 7.74 16.53
CA LEU A 26 29.50 8.45 15.26
C LEU A 26 30.21 7.87 14.03
N VAL A 27 30.92 6.75 14.18
CA VAL A 27 31.82 6.23 13.13
C VAL A 27 31.09 5.47 12.01
N ILE A 28 29.81 5.15 12.15
CA ILE A 28 29.12 4.29 11.17
C ILE A 28 28.70 5.08 9.92
N ALA A 29 28.17 6.30 10.07
CA ALA A 29 27.85 7.16 8.92
C ALA A 29 29.11 7.62 8.17
N HIS A 30 30.18 7.96 8.90
CA HIS A 30 31.43 8.45 8.32
C HIS A 30 32.29 7.33 7.70
N SER A 31 32.26 6.11 8.28
CA SER A 31 32.94 4.95 7.70
C SER A 31 32.21 4.36 6.49
N PHE A 32 30.88 4.51 6.43
CA PHE A 32 30.07 4.19 5.25
C PHE A 32 30.35 5.16 4.08
N GLU A 33 30.65 6.43 4.37
CA GLU A 33 31.15 7.39 3.38
C GLU A 33 32.58 7.09 2.93
N GLN A 34 33.52 6.70 3.80
CA GLN A 34 34.91 6.47 3.35
C GLN A 34 35.16 5.10 2.68
N LYS A 35 34.44 4.03 3.05
CA LYS A 35 34.76 2.68 2.58
C LYS A 35 34.24 2.34 1.18
N GLN A 36 33.11 2.92 0.74
CA GLN A 36 32.60 2.68 -0.62
C GLN A 36 33.44 3.36 -1.71
N TRP A 37 34.07 4.50 -1.43
CA TRP A 37 34.85 5.24 -2.44
C TRP A 37 36.22 4.62 -2.75
N ARG A 38 36.78 3.77 -1.87
CA ARG A 38 38.08 3.14 -2.11
C ARG A 38 38.02 1.81 -2.89
N ARG A 39 36.85 1.30 -3.25
CA ARG A 39 36.70 0.02 -3.98
C ARG A 39 35.90 0.13 -5.29
N GLY A 40 36.10 1.23 -6.03
CA GLY A 40 35.81 1.25 -7.47
C GLY A 40 36.97 0.61 -8.22
N HIS A 41 36.77 -0.60 -8.75
CA HIS A 41 37.74 -1.32 -9.57
C HIS A 41 38.20 -0.49 -10.77
N CYS A 42 39.52 -0.40 -10.98
CA CYS A 42 40.11 0.01 -12.25
C CYS A 42 39.81 -1.06 -13.31
N GLN A 43 38.70 -0.92 -14.03
CA GLN A 43 38.59 -1.52 -15.36
C GLN A 43 38.78 -0.41 -16.39
N ARG A 44 39.82 -0.57 -17.23
CA ARG A 44 40.03 0.22 -18.43
C ARG A 44 38.85 -0.03 -19.37
N TRP A 45 38.02 0.97 -19.58
CA TRP A 45 37.00 0.99 -20.62
C TRP A 45 37.38 2.08 -21.62
N ASP A 46 37.38 1.70 -22.88
CA ASP A 46 37.76 2.51 -24.04
C ASP A 46 36.45 3.03 -24.66
N GLY A 47 36.27 4.36 -24.72
CA GLY A 47 35.13 5.00 -25.39
C GLY A 47 34.20 5.80 -24.46
N ASP A 48 34.10 7.10 -24.76
CA ASP A 48 33.28 8.16 -24.19
C ASP A 48 33.55 8.61 -22.75
N ILE A 49 33.85 9.91 -22.61
CA ILE A 49 34.16 10.59 -21.35
C ILE A 49 32.96 10.44 -20.40
N VAL A 50 33.04 9.47 -19.49
CA VAL A 50 32.19 9.41 -18.31
C VAL A 50 32.49 10.64 -17.46
N ARG A 51 31.62 11.65 -17.53
CA ARG A 51 31.69 12.80 -16.61
C ARG A 51 31.30 12.33 -15.22
N TYR A 52 32.31 12.02 -14.41
CA TYR A 52 32.11 11.81 -12.98
C TYR A 52 31.73 13.13 -12.34
N HIS A 53 30.46 13.30 -11.98
CA HIS A 53 30.07 14.40 -11.10
C HIS A 53 30.48 14.03 -9.68
N LEU A 54 31.53 14.68 -9.17
CA LEU A 54 31.83 14.61 -7.74
C LEU A 54 30.83 15.51 -7.00
N PRO A 55 29.98 14.95 -6.11
CA PRO A 55 29.12 15.77 -5.28
C PRO A 55 30.00 16.69 -4.41
N GLN A 56 29.70 17.99 -4.45
CA GLN A 56 30.49 19.01 -3.75
C GLN A 56 30.06 19.22 -2.29
N SER A 57 28.97 18.57 -1.85
CA SER A 57 28.44 18.68 -0.50
C SER A 57 27.90 17.34 0.03
N ILE A 58 27.72 17.26 1.35
CA ILE A 58 27.16 16.07 2.03
C ILE A 58 25.71 15.85 1.58
N GLU A 59 24.94 16.93 1.38
CA GLU A 59 23.59 16.89 0.84
C GLU A 59 23.60 16.32 -0.59
N GLY A 60 24.56 16.73 -1.42
CA GLY A 60 24.73 16.19 -2.78
C GLY A 60 25.00 14.68 -2.78
N VAL A 61 25.82 14.19 -1.85
CA VAL A 61 26.06 12.74 -1.67
C VAL A 61 24.77 12.03 -1.26
N LEU A 62 24.00 12.60 -0.32
CA LEU A 62 22.75 12.01 0.16
C LEU A 62 21.70 11.95 -0.94
N ILE A 63 21.53 13.02 -1.73
CA ILE A 63 20.61 13.06 -2.87
C ILE A 63 20.95 11.97 -3.88
N VAL A 64 22.22 11.84 -4.27
CA VAL A 64 22.65 10.81 -5.23
C VAL A 64 22.36 9.40 -4.72
N ARG A 65 22.67 9.13 -3.43
CA ARG A 65 22.39 7.83 -2.81
C ARG A 65 20.91 7.53 -2.67
N ALA A 66 20.11 8.53 -2.33
CA ALA A 66 18.66 8.42 -2.26
C ALA A 66 18.11 8.08 -3.64
N LEU A 67 18.44 8.86 -4.68
CA LEU A 67 17.98 8.63 -6.06
C LEU A 67 18.40 7.26 -6.62
N ASP A 68 19.64 6.81 -6.39
CA ASP A 68 20.09 5.46 -6.77
C ASP A 68 19.27 4.37 -6.06
N THR A 69 18.94 4.60 -4.78
CA THR A 69 18.10 3.68 -4.01
C THR A 69 16.67 3.65 -4.55
N LEU A 70 16.04 4.82 -4.77
CA LEU A 70 14.67 4.90 -5.27
C LEU A 70 14.51 4.17 -6.62
N ARG A 71 15.42 4.40 -7.55
CA ARG A 71 15.43 3.75 -8.88
C ARG A 71 15.57 2.24 -8.79
N ARG A 72 16.41 1.74 -7.88
CA ARG A 72 16.62 0.30 -7.72
C ARG A 72 15.45 -0.39 -7.03
N GLU A 73 14.77 0.32 -6.14
CA GLU A 73 13.55 -0.17 -5.50
C GLU A 73 12.28 0.09 -6.34
N CYS A 74 12.40 0.73 -7.52
CA CYS A 74 11.30 1.05 -8.44
C CYS A 74 10.18 1.88 -7.77
N VAL A 75 10.56 2.88 -6.96
CA VAL A 75 9.64 3.77 -6.21
C VAL A 75 9.76 5.24 -6.63
N GLU A 76 10.57 5.55 -7.63
CA GLU A 76 10.86 6.92 -8.06
C GLU A 76 9.66 7.68 -8.60
N ASP A 77 8.64 6.98 -9.13
CA ASP A 77 7.43 7.59 -9.70
C ASP A 77 6.32 7.80 -8.66
N GLU A 78 6.51 7.28 -7.45
CA GLU A 78 5.60 7.40 -6.31
C GLU A 78 5.86 8.71 -5.54
N TRP A 79 5.37 8.83 -4.31
CA TRP A 79 5.60 10.01 -3.46
C TRP A 79 7.10 10.31 -3.21
N PHE A 80 8.00 9.33 -3.40
CA PHE A 80 9.44 9.51 -3.21
C PHE A 80 10.05 10.50 -4.23
N ARG A 81 9.38 10.78 -5.35
CA ARG A 81 9.78 11.82 -6.34
C ARG A 81 9.95 13.20 -5.72
N HIS A 82 9.26 13.46 -4.61
CA HIS A 82 9.29 14.75 -3.90
C HIS A 82 10.56 14.92 -3.06
N LEU A 83 11.20 13.82 -2.63
CA LEU A 83 12.29 13.85 -1.64
C LEU A 83 13.48 14.75 -2.02
N PRO A 84 13.97 14.79 -3.27
CA PRO A 84 15.14 15.61 -3.60
C PRO A 84 14.94 17.09 -3.29
N ALA A 85 13.70 17.60 -3.34
CA ALA A 85 13.40 19.00 -3.04
C ALA A 85 13.50 19.33 -1.54
N TYR A 86 13.44 18.33 -0.66
CA TYR A 86 13.40 18.50 0.80
C TYR A 86 14.67 18.07 1.53
N VAL A 87 15.64 17.45 0.84
CA VAL A 87 16.92 17.07 1.47
C VAL A 87 17.58 18.31 2.10
N GLY A 88 18.15 18.16 3.31
CA GLY A 88 18.79 19.24 4.06
C GLY A 88 17.84 20.17 4.82
N HIS A 89 16.51 20.00 4.69
CA HIS A 89 15.55 20.85 5.38
C HIS A 89 15.35 20.46 6.85
N SER A 90 15.61 19.21 7.22
CA SER A 90 15.50 18.75 8.61
C SER A 90 16.41 17.53 8.88
N PRO A 91 17.08 17.48 10.04
CA PRO A 91 17.81 16.29 10.47
C PRO A 91 16.95 15.02 10.52
N ALA A 92 15.65 15.13 10.85
CA ALA A 92 14.75 13.99 10.89
C ALA A 92 14.58 13.37 9.50
N LEU A 93 14.38 14.20 8.48
CA LEU A 93 14.22 13.72 7.11
C LEU A 93 15.50 13.08 6.60
N ASP A 94 16.64 13.77 6.76
CA ASP A 94 17.92 13.27 6.25
C ASP A 94 18.34 11.96 6.92
N LEU A 95 18.11 11.82 8.23
CA LEU A 95 18.39 10.58 8.96
C LEU A 95 17.42 9.47 8.56
N SER A 96 16.13 9.76 8.32
CA SER A 96 15.19 8.79 7.79
C SER A 96 15.57 8.31 6.38
N ILE A 97 16.04 9.20 5.50
CA ILE A 97 16.57 8.82 4.18
C ILE A 97 17.77 7.90 4.36
N LYS A 98 18.73 8.26 5.22
CA LYS A 98 19.92 7.44 5.50
C LYS A 98 19.54 6.05 6.03
N ALA A 99 18.57 5.96 6.94
CA ALA A 99 18.09 4.69 7.48
C ALA A 99 17.49 3.81 6.38
N LEU A 100 16.63 4.36 5.53
CA LEU A 100 16.04 3.61 4.42
C LEU A 100 17.10 3.17 3.39
N VAL A 101 18.03 4.05 3.01
CA VAL A 101 19.13 3.72 2.10
C VAL A 101 20.00 2.59 2.66
N ALA A 102 20.30 2.62 3.96
CA ALA A 102 21.04 1.55 4.64
C ALA A 102 20.26 0.23 4.61
N ALA A 103 18.96 0.25 4.94
CA ALA A 103 18.11 -0.94 4.88
C ALA A 103 18.08 -1.56 3.47
N CYS A 104 17.90 -0.75 2.42
CA CYS A 104 17.90 -1.22 1.03
C CYS A 104 19.28 -1.76 0.61
N ALA A 105 20.37 -1.09 1.02
CA ALA A 105 21.73 -1.58 0.77
C ALA A 105 21.99 -2.93 1.45
N TYR A 106 21.51 -3.12 2.68
CA TYR A 106 21.62 -4.36 3.42
C TYR A 106 20.80 -5.48 2.79
N SER A 107 19.55 -5.19 2.42
CA SER A 107 18.65 -6.14 1.74
C SER A 107 19.27 -6.71 0.46
N ARG A 108 20.01 -5.86 -0.28
CA ARG A 108 20.76 -6.21 -1.49
C ARG A 108 22.07 -6.98 -1.25
N GLY A 109 22.45 -7.21 0.01
CA GLY A 109 23.67 -7.93 0.37
C GLY A 109 24.96 -7.11 0.21
N THR A 110 24.90 -5.79 0.44
CA THR A 110 26.10 -4.95 0.42
C THR A 110 27.14 -5.48 1.41
N PRO A 111 28.38 -5.77 0.98
CA PRO A 111 29.41 -6.33 1.86
C PRO A 111 29.67 -5.46 3.08
N HIS A 112 29.88 -6.10 4.24
CA HIS A 112 30.21 -5.46 5.53
C HIS A 112 29.11 -4.60 6.16
N LEU A 113 27.91 -4.55 5.58
CA LEU A 113 26.75 -3.95 6.23
C LEU A 113 25.97 -5.03 6.97
N THR A 114 25.71 -4.81 8.25
CA THR A 114 24.96 -5.74 9.10
C THR A 114 23.55 -5.22 9.40
N SER A 115 22.68 -6.12 9.86
CA SER A 115 21.36 -5.74 10.37
C SER A 115 21.47 -4.74 11.54
N ASN A 116 22.47 -4.90 12.41
CA ASN A 116 22.70 -4.01 13.55
C ASN A 116 23.04 -2.57 13.11
N ASP A 117 23.85 -2.42 12.06
CA ASP A 117 24.17 -1.10 11.49
C ASP A 117 22.90 -0.40 10.98
N CYS A 118 21.98 -1.16 10.37
CA CYS A 118 20.70 -0.63 9.92
C CYS A 118 19.85 -0.16 11.10
N TYR A 119 19.72 -0.97 12.15
CA TYR A 119 18.93 -0.61 13.34
C TYR A 119 19.53 0.57 14.11
N GLN A 120 20.85 0.75 14.10
CA GLN A 120 21.49 1.95 14.63
C GLN A 120 21.12 3.20 13.81
N ALA A 121 21.11 3.11 12.47
CA ALA A 121 20.62 4.20 11.63
C ALA A 121 19.13 4.52 11.88
N LEU A 122 18.30 3.50 12.07
CA LEU A 122 16.90 3.67 12.47
C LEU A 122 16.78 4.38 13.82
N ALA A 123 17.56 3.98 14.83
CA ALA A 123 17.50 4.60 16.16
C ALA A 123 17.84 6.10 16.11
N LEU A 124 18.83 6.48 15.31
CA LEU A 124 19.16 7.90 15.07
C LEU A 124 18.02 8.65 14.38
N ALA A 125 17.42 8.06 13.35
CA ALA A 125 16.27 8.65 12.66
C ALA A 125 15.07 8.84 13.61
N LEU A 126 14.76 7.83 14.42
CA LEU A 126 13.68 7.89 15.41
C LEU A 126 13.92 8.98 16.47
N GLY A 127 15.15 9.10 16.97
CA GLY A 127 15.50 10.19 17.91
C GLY A 127 15.32 11.58 17.30
N ALA A 128 15.66 11.74 16.02
CA ALA A 128 15.46 13.01 15.31
C ALA A 128 13.99 13.31 15.00
N VAL A 129 13.19 12.29 14.67
CA VAL A 129 11.73 12.39 14.50
C VAL A 129 11.08 12.80 15.83
N GLN A 130 11.43 12.14 16.94
CA GLN A 130 10.94 12.49 18.29
C GLN A 130 11.27 13.94 18.65
N THR A 131 12.53 14.35 18.46
CA THR A 131 12.96 15.74 18.67
C THR A 131 12.15 16.73 17.81
N SER A 132 11.84 16.36 16.56
CA SER A 132 11.05 17.19 15.65
C SER A 132 9.58 17.30 16.09
N ILE A 133 8.99 16.21 16.59
CA ILE A 133 7.64 16.22 17.18
C ILE A 133 7.59 17.17 18.38
N GLU A 134 8.56 17.09 19.29
CA GLU A 134 8.63 17.96 20.47
C GLU A 134 8.78 19.43 20.08
N LYS A 135 9.69 19.74 19.14
CA LYS A 135 9.92 21.09 18.64
C LYS A 135 8.73 21.66 17.86
N SER A 136 7.94 20.82 17.20
CA SER A 136 6.76 21.25 16.42
C SER A 136 5.64 21.83 17.28
N GLN A 137 5.71 21.71 18.62
CA GLN A 137 4.66 22.16 19.54
C GLN A 137 3.27 21.62 19.16
N ARG A 138 3.20 20.36 18.68
CA ARG A 138 1.98 19.71 18.18
C ARG A 138 1.39 20.34 16.92
N LYS A 139 2.20 20.99 16.08
CA LYS A 139 1.84 21.44 14.73
C LYS A 139 2.72 20.73 13.71
N PRO A 140 2.45 19.44 13.45
CA PRO A 140 3.31 18.66 12.55
C PRO A 140 3.16 19.13 11.09
N ASP A 141 4.28 19.21 10.38
CA ASP A 141 4.36 19.64 8.98
C ASP A 141 4.54 18.44 8.03
N ASP A 142 4.73 18.72 6.74
CA ASP A 142 4.96 17.69 5.71
C ASP A 142 6.34 17.04 5.82
N ILE A 143 7.34 17.74 6.33
CA ILE A 143 8.69 17.19 6.52
C ILE A 143 8.64 16.09 7.58
N LEU A 144 7.94 16.32 8.69
CA LEU A 144 7.74 15.31 9.73
C LEU A 144 6.90 14.11 9.25
N LEU A 145 5.87 14.36 8.43
CA LEU A 145 5.08 13.30 7.80
C LEU A 145 5.96 12.45 6.87
N ALA A 146 6.74 13.07 5.96
CA ALA A 146 7.65 12.38 5.05
C ALA A 146 8.75 11.61 5.80
N SER A 147 9.31 12.20 6.86
CA SER A 147 10.32 11.56 7.70
C SER A 147 9.78 10.27 8.35
N THR A 148 8.52 10.27 8.76
CA THR A 148 7.85 9.10 9.34
C THR A 148 7.49 8.08 8.25
N ALA A 149 7.06 8.54 7.07
CA ALA A 149 6.68 7.68 5.95
C ALA A 149 7.87 6.89 5.39
N LEU A 150 9.07 7.49 5.38
CA LEU A 150 10.32 6.81 5.02
C LEU A 150 10.68 5.63 5.93
N LEU A 151 10.24 5.67 7.20
CA LEU A 151 10.53 4.62 8.17
C LEU A 151 9.51 3.48 8.11
N ALA A 152 8.32 3.72 7.57
CA ALA A 152 7.27 2.69 7.45
C ALA A 152 7.74 1.39 6.76
N PRO A 153 8.47 1.41 5.62
CA PRO A 153 8.94 0.17 4.99
C PRO A 153 10.22 -0.42 5.64
N PHE A 154 10.87 0.26 6.58
CA PHE A 154 12.23 -0.05 7.03
C PHE A 154 12.40 -1.52 7.46
N GLU A 155 11.58 -1.99 8.41
CA GLU A 155 11.73 -3.35 8.94
C GLU A 155 11.44 -4.39 7.86
N GLY A 156 10.43 -4.15 7.02
CA GLY A 156 10.10 -5.04 5.93
C GLY A 156 11.21 -5.14 4.88
N VAL A 157 11.96 -4.07 4.65
CA VAL A 157 13.13 -4.08 3.78
C VAL A 157 14.28 -4.89 4.40
N VAL A 158 14.60 -4.67 5.68
CA VAL A 158 15.65 -5.40 6.40
C VAL A 158 15.36 -6.89 6.48
N ARG A 159 14.10 -7.27 6.72
CA ARG A 159 13.64 -8.65 6.86
C ARG A 159 13.25 -9.31 5.55
N LYS A 160 13.28 -8.57 4.43
CA LYS A 160 12.95 -9.05 3.08
C LYS A 160 11.50 -9.55 2.87
N ASN A 161 10.58 -9.32 3.82
CA ASN A 161 9.15 -9.57 3.62
C ASN A 161 8.43 -8.34 3.00
N GLY A 162 9.06 -7.16 3.07
CA GLY A 162 8.56 -5.90 2.54
C GLY A 162 7.31 -5.34 3.23
N VAL A 163 6.81 -5.95 4.30
CA VAL A 163 5.61 -5.52 5.02
C VAL A 163 5.92 -4.23 5.78
N PRO A 164 5.10 -3.17 5.64
CA PRO A 164 5.33 -1.94 6.38
C PRO A 164 5.08 -2.12 7.88
N THR A 165 5.91 -1.48 8.70
CA THR A 165 5.78 -1.47 10.16
C THR A 165 4.50 -0.75 10.57
N LYS A 166 3.61 -1.50 11.21
CA LYS A 166 2.32 -1.02 11.72
C LYS A 166 2.44 0.28 12.53
N LEU A 167 3.41 0.36 13.44
CA LEU A 167 3.59 1.53 14.33
C LEU A 167 3.89 2.81 13.55
N HIS A 168 4.66 2.72 12.47
CA HIS A 168 4.96 3.88 11.63
C HIS A 168 3.74 4.32 10.83
N VAL A 169 2.96 3.38 10.30
CA VAL A 169 1.70 3.68 9.60
C VAL A 169 0.66 4.31 10.53
N ASP A 170 0.49 3.76 11.73
CA ASP A 170 -0.37 4.36 12.77
C ASP A 170 0.15 5.77 13.15
N GLY A 171 1.48 5.96 13.17
CA GLY A 171 2.12 7.26 13.35
C GLY A 171 1.82 8.28 12.26
N LEU A 172 1.71 7.86 10.98
CA LEU A 172 1.30 8.74 9.88
C LEU A 172 -0.10 9.29 10.11
N ALA A 173 -1.05 8.41 10.46
CA ALA A 173 -2.42 8.83 10.77
C ALA A 173 -2.47 9.78 11.97
N ALA A 174 -1.70 9.49 13.02
CA ALA A 174 -1.61 10.36 14.20
C ALA A 174 -1.05 11.76 13.86
N ILE A 175 -0.03 11.83 13.00
CA ILE A 175 0.51 13.10 12.49
C ILE A 175 -0.57 13.88 11.72
N LEU A 176 -1.27 13.22 10.80
CA LEU A 176 -2.32 13.86 9.99
C LEU A 176 -3.49 14.35 10.85
N LEU A 177 -3.89 13.60 11.87
CA LEU A 177 -4.92 13.97 12.85
C LEU A 177 -4.52 15.14 13.73
N ALA A 178 -3.23 15.24 14.07
CA ALA A 178 -2.71 16.33 14.91
C ALA A 178 -2.53 17.64 14.14
N ARG A 179 -2.65 17.64 12.81
CA ARG A 179 -2.58 18.87 12.01
C ARG A 179 -3.78 19.77 12.31
N SER A 180 -3.54 21.08 12.27
CA SER A 180 -4.63 22.05 12.31
C SER A 180 -5.55 21.82 11.11
N SER A 181 -6.86 21.98 11.30
CA SER A 181 -7.85 21.99 10.21
C SER A 181 -7.60 23.10 9.17
N THR A 182 -6.78 24.11 9.52
CA THR A 182 -6.36 25.19 8.61
C THR A 182 -5.05 24.91 7.88
N TYR A 183 -4.34 23.82 8.23
CA TYR A 183 -3.10 23.45 7.56
C TYR A 183 -3.40 23.01 6.11
N PRO A 184 -2.68 23.53 5.10
CA PRO A 184 -2.96 23.21 3.72
C PRO A 184 -2.68 21.73 3.43
N ILE A 185 -3.60 21.08 2.72
CA ILE A 185 -3.39 19.71 2.23
C ILE A 185 -2.51 19.78 0.99
N THR A 186 -1.27 19.31 1.10
CA THR A 186 -0.29 19.31 0.02
C THR A 186 -0.32 18.02 -0.79
N GLN A 187 0.21 18.07 -2.01
CA GLN A 187 0.30 16.89 -2.87
C GLN A 187 1.18 15.80 -2.25
N LEU A 188 2.27 16.17 -1.55
CA LEU A 188 3.12 15.23 -0.83
C LEU A 188 2.31 14.45 0.22
N ALA A 189 1.47 15.13 1.00
CA ALA A 189 0.65 14.46 2.01
C ALA A 189 -0.37 13.50 1.39
N ARG A 190 -1.02 13.91 0.28
CA ARG A 190 -1.93 13.03 -0.49
C ARG A 190 -1.21 11.81 -1.03
N ASP A 191 -0.09 12.00 -1.72
CA ASP A 191 0.68 10.90 -2.31
C ASP A 191 1.19 9.91 -1.22
N ILE A 192 1.55 10.39 -0.03
CA ILE A 192 1.92 9.54 1.11
C ILE A 192 0.71 8.72 1.61
N VAL A 193 -0.46 9.34 1.76
CA VAL A 193 -1.68 8.64 2.20
C VAL A 193 -2.08 7.60 1.17
N ASP A 194 -2.19 7.98 -0.10
CA ASP A 194 -2.53 7.09 -1.22
C ASP A 194 -1.56 5.91 -1.33
N PHE A 195 -0.27 6.16 -1.06
CA PHE A 195 0.74 5.12 -1.06
C PHE A 195 0.51 4.08 0.05
N ASN A 196 0.11 4.51 1.25
CA ASN A 196 0.03 3.64 2.42
C ASN A 196 -1.37 3.07 2.69
N ALA A 197 -2.43 3.73 2.22
CA ALA A 197 -3.81 3.42 2.57
C ALA A 197 -4.17 1.96 2.29
N CYS A 198 -3.92 1.48 1.08
CA CYS A 198 -4.38 0.14 0.66
C CYS A 198 -3.70 -1.00 1.46
N GLU A 199 -2.36 -1.00 1.59
CA GLU A 199 -1.66 -2.03 2.38
C GLU A 199 -2.00 -1.96 3.86
N SER A 200 -2.11 -0.74 4.41
CA SER A 200 -2.51 -0.53 5.80
C SER A 200 -3.91 -1.06 6.08
N SER A 201 -4.81 -0.97 5.10
CA SER A 201 -6.16 -1.47 5.20
C SER A 201 -6.23 -2.99 5.09
N ILE A 202 -5.44 -3.63 4.23
CA ILE A 202 -5.29 -5.10 4.23
C ILE A 202 -4.82 -5.57 5.61
N MET A 203 -3.81 -4.89 6.18
CA MET A 203 -3.33 -5.18 7.53
C MET A 203 -4.42 -4.96 8.59
N ALA A 204 -5.23 -3.90 8.47
CA ALA A 204 -6.32 -3.62 9.38
C ALA A 204 -7.43 -4.69 9.32
N CYS A 205 -7.76 -5.18 8.12
CA CYS A 205 -8.65 -6.32 7.91
C CYS A 205 -8.15 -7.57 8.64
N ILE A 206 -6.85 -7.85 8.56
CA ILE A 206 -6.21 -9.00 9.22
C ILE A 206 -6.21 -8.83 10.74
N LEU A 207 -5.89 -7.63 11.23
CA LEU A 207 -5.84 -7.33 12.66
C LEU A 207 -7.22 -7.08 13.28
N ASN A 208 -8.30 -7.26 12.51
CA ASN A 208 -9.68 -7.03 12.92
C ASN A 208 -9.91 -5.66 13.58
N ARG A 209 -9.40 -4.60 12.95
CA ARG A 209 -9.52 -3.22 13.42
C ARG A 209 -9.85 -2.28 12.27
N PRO A 210 -10.34 -1.05 12.54
CA PRO A 210 -10.44 -0.03 11.52
C PRO A 210 -9.09 0.35 10.88
N SER A 211 -9.12 0.90 9.67
CA SER A 211 -7.92 1.47 9.05
C SER A 211 -7.38 2.62 9.90
N PRO A 212 -6.05 2.77 10.06
CA PRO A 212 -5.49 3.93 10.75
C PRO A 212 -5.90 5.26 10.10
N PHE A 213 -6.15 5.27 8.79
CA PHE A 213 -6.56 6.48 8.07
C PHE A 213 -8.06 6.79 8.16
N GLU A 214 -8.88 5.94 8.78
CA GLU A 214 -10.34 6.16 8.81
C GLU A 214 -10.76 7.47 9.51
N SER A 215 -10.00 7.89 10.52
CA SER A 215 -10.29 9.14 11.24
C SER A 215 -9.65 10.37 10.57
N VAL A 216 -8.77 10.17 9.59
CA VAL A 216 -8.10 11.26 8.86
C VAL A 216 -9.13 11.93 7.95
N SER A 217 -8.99 13.26 7.77
CA SER A 217 -9.89 14.02 6.91
C SER A 217 -9.98 13.39 5.50
N PRO A 218 -11.20 13.19 4.96
CA PRO A 218 -11.38 12.68 3.60
C PRO A 218 -10.65 13.51 2.55
N ALA A 219 -10.41 14.80 2.76
CA ALA A 219 -9.72 15.66 1.79
C ALA A 219 -8.27 15.23 1.45
N TYR A 220 -7.69 14.27 2.19
CA TYR A 220 -6.41 13.64 1.87
C TYR A 220 -6.50 12.52 0.82
N PHE A 221 -7.68 11.92 0.59
CA PHE A 221 -7.83 10.74 -0.28
C PHE A 221 -9.15 10.69 -1.07
N ALA A 222 -10.18 11.42 -0.65
CA ALA A 222 -11.45 11.56 -1.34
C ALA A 222 -11.36 12.63 -2.44
N ASN A 223 -12.10 12.41 -3.52
CA ASN A 223 -12.17 13.34 -4.63
C ASN A 223 -13.20 14.44 -4.36
N ASP A 224 -12.97 15.24 -3.32
CA ASP A 224 -13.74 16.48 -3.14
C ASP A 224 -13.22 17.49 -4.15
N SER A 225 -14.11 17.90 -5.05
CA SER A 225 -14.03 18.88 -6.17
C SER A 225 -13.17 20.17 -6.02
N MET A 226 -12.37 20.33 -4.98
CA MET A 226 -11.38 21.38 -4.81
C MET A 226 -10.01 20.95 -5.38
N GLY A 227 -9.88 21.02 -6.70
CA GLY A 227 -8.57 21.06 -7.39
C GLY A 227 -8.33 20.03 -8.49
N CYS A 228 -9.23 19.07 -8.68
CA CYS A 228 -9.16 18.12 -9.79
C CYS A 228 -10.42 18.21 -10.64
N ASP A 229 -10.32 18.85 -11.81
CA ASP A 229 -11.01 18.38 -13.02
C ASP A 229 -10.44 16.98 -13.38
N GLY A 230 -10.59 16.03 -12.45
CA GLY A 230 -9.75 14.85 -12.35
C GLY A 230 -10.02 13.89 -13.48
N SER A 231 -8.94 13.34 -14.06
CA SER A 231 -9.03 12.21 -14.98
C SER A 231 -9.86 11.08 -14.36
N ASP A 232 -10.50 10.27 -15.21
CA ASP A 232 -11.25 9.08 -14.76
C ASP A 232 -10.37 8.17 -13.87
N GLN A 233 -9.08 8.09 -14.16
CA GLN A 233 -8.05 7.44 -13.34
C GLN A 233 -7.99 8.00 -11.91
N ALA A 234 -7.82 9.32 -11.73
CA ALA A 234 -7.73 9.93 -10.41
C ALA A 234 -9.01 9.73 -9.59
N ARG A 235 -10.17 9.82 -10.25
CA ARG A 235 -11.46 9.59 -9.62
C ARG A 235 -11.61 8.15 -9.11
N LEU A 236 -11.31 7.17 -9.95
CA LEU A 236 -11.40 5.75 -9.57
C LEU A 236 -10.37 5.39 -8.50
N LYS A 237 -9.18 5.98 -8.54
CA LYS A 237 -8.16 5.81 -7.51
C LYS A 237 -8.64 6.34 -6.15
N ALA A 238 -9.25 7.52 -6.12
CA ALA A 238 -9.82 8.09 -4.89
C ALA A 238 -10.94 7.20 -4.32
N LEU A 239 -11.90 6.78 -5.16
CA LEU A 239 -12.96 5.85 -4.75
C LEU A 239 -12.41 4.54 -4.21
N GLY A 240 -11.43 3.94 -4.91
CA GLY A 240 -10.76 2.73 -4.45
C GLY A 240 -10.06 2.93 -3.10
N THR A 241 -9.37 4.06 -2.92
CA THR A 241 -8.68 4.38 -1.67
C THR A 241 -9.65 4.57 -0.51
N GLU A 242 -10.74 5.30 -0.72
CA GLU A 242 -11.80 5.50 0.28
C GLU A 242 -12.47 4.17 0.68
N LEU A 243 -12.76 3.30 -0.30
CA LEU A 243 -13.24 1.94 -0.04
C LEU A 243 -12.26 1.18 0.84
N PHE A 244 -10.97 1.17 0.50
CA PHE A 244 -9.95 0.50 1.31
C PHE A 244 -9.87 1.08 2.73
N VAL A 245 -9.97 2.40 2.92
CA VAL A 245 -9.92 3.03 4.25
C VAL A 245 -11.06 2.55 5.15
N HIS A 246 -12.27 2.40 4.63
CA HIS A 246 -13.46 2.12 5.44
C HIS A 246 -13.88 0.64 5.50
N LEU A 247 -13.50 -0.18 4.52
CA LEU A 247 -13.80 -1.62 4.49
C LEU A 247 -13.37 -2.40 5.76
N PRO A 248 -12.19 -2.15 6.37
CA PRO A 248 -11.78 -2.86 7.57
C PRO A 248 -12.77 -2.72 8.73
N ARG A 249 -13.38 -1.54 8.91
CA ARG A 249 -14.40 -1.33 9.95
C ARG A 249 -15.67 -2.13 9.65
N LEU A 250 -16.11 -2.16 8.40
CA LEU A 250 -17.28 -2.96 8.02
C LEU A 250 -17.05 -4.45 8.28
N LEU A 251 -15.89 -4.98 7.88
CA LEU A 251 -15.48 -6.36 8.15
C LEU A 251 -15.49 -6.68 9.65
N MET A 252 -14.92 -5.79 10.47
CA MET A 252 -14.91 -5.93 11.92
C MET A 252 -16.34 -6.01 12.49
N LEU A 253 -17.24 -5.12 12.06
CA LEU A 253 -18.64 -5.12 12.50
C LEU A 253 -19.37 -6.41 12.09
N VAL A 254 -19.19 -6.88 10.85
CA VAL A 254 -19.78 -8.13 10.35
C VAL A 254 -19.29 -9.35 11.12
N ARG A 255 -18.00 -9.40 11.46
CA ARG A 255 -17.43 -10.46 12.31
C ARG A 255 -18.04 -10.43 13.71
N SER A 256 -18.16 -9.24 14.32
CA SER A 256 -18.78 -9.08 15.63
C SER A 256 -20.25 -9.51 15.64
N LEU A 257 -21.00 -9.22 14.57
CA LEU A 257 -22.37 -9.68 14.40
C LEU A 257 -22.47 -11.21 14.30
N SER A 258 -21.50 -11.85 13.65
CA SER A 258 -21.44 -13.32 13.52
C SER A 258 -21.21 -14.03 14.86
N LEU A 259 -20.64 -13.34 15.85
CA LEU A 259 -20.31 -13.87 17.18
C LEU A 259 -21.33 -13.48 18.27
N SER A 260 -22.16 -12.46 18.04
CA SER A 260 -23.05 -11.92 19.05
C SER A 260 -24.43 -12.58 19.00
N GLU A 261 -24.71 -13.45 19.96
CA GLU A 261 -26.00 -14.17 20.00
C GLU A 261 -27.19 -13.29 20.44
N PHE A 262 -27.00 -12.20 21.22
CA PHE A 262 -28.16 -11.56 21.89
C PHE A 262 -28.11 -10.02 22.10
N SER A 263 -27.23 -9.24 21.45
CA SER A 263 -27.20 -7.77 21.66
C SER A 263 -26.78 -6.94 20.43
N GLY A 264 -27.11 -7.40 19.23
CA GLY A 264 -26.58 -6.86 17.97
C GLY A 264 -27.29 -5.64 17.36
N ARG A 265 -28.32 -5.03 17.97
CA ARG A 265 -29.11 -3.99 17.26
C ARG A 265 -28.30 -2.74 16.89
N GLN A 266 -27.47 -2.24 17.81
CA GLN A 266 -26.61 -1.08 17.52
C GLN A 266 -25.54 -1.45 16.50
N LEU A 267 -24.86 -2.60 16.70
CA LEU A 267 -23.86 -3.10 15.75
C LEU A 267 -24.44 -3.32 14.34
N LEU A 268 -25.68 -3.80 14.25
CA LEU A 268 -26.40 -4.00 12.99
C LEU A 268 -26.73 -2.66 12.34
N ALA A 269 -27.17 -1.67 13.11
CA ALA A 269 -27.43 -0.32 12.61
C ALA A 269 -26.14 0.35 12.11
N ASP A 270 -25.05 0.23 12.87
CA ASP A 270 -23.74 0.79 12.50
C ASP A 270 -23.19 0.11 11.24
N ALA A 271 -23.28 -1.22 11.15
CA ALA A 271 -22.88 -1.99 9.97
C ALA A 271 -23.73 -1.64 8.74
N LEU A 272 -25.05 -1.53 8.90
CA LEU A 272 -25.96 -1.17 7.82
C LEU A 272 -25.70 0.26 7.32
N HIS A 273 -25.52 1.21 8.25
CA HIS A 273 -25.19 2.59 7.90
C HIS A 273 -23.88 2.68 7.13
N LEU A 274 -22.84 2.00 7.62
CA LEU A 274 -21.54 1.96 6.94
C LEU A 274 -21.63 1.28 5.57
N HIS A 275 -22.29 0.13 5.48
CA HIS A 275 -22.48 -0.58 4.22
C HIS A 275 -23.18 0.29 3.17
N ASN A 276 -24.27 0.98 3.56
CA ASN A 276 -25.00 1.88 2.68
C ASN A 276 -24.16 3.09 2.22
N SER A 277 -23.28 3.60 3.09
CA SER A 277 -22.35 4.68 2.72
C SER A 277 -21.28 4.19 1.74
N LEU A 278 -20.81 2.94 1.86
CA LEU A 278 -19.77 2.40 0.99
C LEU A 278 -20.33 1.92 -0.35
N ILE A 279 -21.56 1.40 -0.40
CA ILE A 279 -22.14 0.91 -1.65
C ILE A 279 -22.39 2.06 -2.63
N SER A 280 -22.62 3.29 -2.14
CA SER A 280 -22.72 4.49 -2.97
C SER A 280 -21.38 4.97 -3.54
N LEU A 281 -20.24 4.44 -3.08
CA LEU A 281 -18.93 4.73 -3.66
C LEU A 281 -18.72 3.89 -4.92
N HIS A 282 -19.26 4.37 -6.05
CA HIS A 282 -19.04 3.79 -7.37
C HIS A 282 -19.15 4.84 -8.47
N ASP A 283 -18.37 4.68 -9.54
CA ASP A 283 -18.52 5.47 -10.76
C ASP A 283 -18.31 4.55 -11.98
N GLN A 284 -19.41 3.94 -12.41
CA GLN A 284 -19.40 3.02 -13.55
C GLN A 284 -19.04 3.74 -14.87
N HIS A 285 -19.33 5.03 -14.98
CA HIS A 285 -19.04 5.79 -16.19
C HIS A 285 -17.55 6.10 -16.32
N ALA A 286 -16.91 6.52 -15.23
CA ALA A 286 -15.45 6.70 -15.19
C ALA A 286 -14.73 5.37 -15.44
N GLU A 287 -15.21 4.29 -14.82
CA GLU A 287 -14.69 2.94 -15.06
C GLU A 287 -14.77 2.56 -16.55
N GLN A 288 -15.94 2.74 -17.18
CA GLN A 288 -16.13 2.39 -18.59
C GLN A 288 -15.27 3.23 -19.53
N ARG A 289 -15.15 4.54 -19.30
CA ARG A 289 -14.32 5.43 -20.12
C ARG A 289 -12.84 5.09 -20.00
N LEU A 290 -12.36 4.74 -18.80
CA LEU A 290 -10.97 4.31 -18.62
C LEU A 290 -10.73 2.94 -19.27
N LEU A 291 -11.66 1.99 -19.16
CA LEU A 291 -11.57 0.69 -19.82
C LEU A 291 -11.56 0.78 -21.35
N GLN A 292 -12.22 1.77 -21.95
CA GLN A 292 -12.18 2.02 -23.40
C GLN A 292 -10.78 2.38 -23.92
N GLN A 293 -9.89 2.83 -23.03
CA GLN A 293 -8.51 3.19 -23.35
C GLN A 293 -7.53 2.01 -23.15
N ILE A 294 -8.01 0.89 -22.61
CA ILE A 294 -7.19 -0.28 -22.28
C ILE A 294 -7.41 -1.36 -23.34
N GLU A 295 -6.31 -1.83 -23.93
CA GLU A 295 -6.36 -2.87 -24.95
C GLU A 295 -6.62 -4.25 -24.33
N VAL A 296 -7.53 -5.02 -24.94
CA VAL A 296 -7.76 -6.43 -24.58
C VAL A 296 -6.98 -7.30 -25.55
N GLN A 297 -5.99 -8.03 -25.03
CA GLN A 297 -5.20 -8.99 -25.80
C GLN A 297 -5.74 -10.40 -25.55
N SER A 298 -6.30 -11.03 -26.57
CA SER A 298 -6.67 -12.45 -26.53
C SER A 298 -5.50 -13.29 -27.06
N MET A 299 -4.94 -14.14 -26.23
CA MET A 299 -3.93 -15.11 -26.67
C MET A 299 -4.60 -16.46 -26.93
N PRO A 300 -4.39 -17.07 -28.12
CA PRO A 300 -4.80 -18.44 -28.33
C PRO A 300 -4.04 -19.32 -27.34
N SER A 301 -4.77 -20.23 -26.70
CA SER A 301 -4.19 -21.06 -25.67
C SER A 301 -3.14 -22.01 -26.30
N LEU A 302 -1.96 -22.09 -25.69
CA LEU A 302 -0.87 -22.93 -26.20
C LEU A 302 -1.10 -24.42 -25.95
N ARG A 303 -2.10 -24.78 -25.13
CA ARG A 303 -2.54 -26.16 -24.89
C ARG A 303 -4.00 -26.30 -25.29
N PRO A 304 -4.38 -27.35 -26.03
CA PRO A 304 -5.76 -27.55 -26.48
C PRO A 304 -6.80 -27.60 -25.34
N ASP A 305 -6.37 -27.92 -24.11
CA ASP A 305 -7.25 -28.00 -22.92
C ASP A 305 -7.24 -26.72 -22.06
N SER A 306 -6.50 -25.69 -22.47
CA SER A 306 -6.48 -24.40 -21.76
C SER A 306 -7.48 -23.41 -22.39
N PRO A 307 -8.27 -22.68 -21.59
CA PRO A 307 -9.21 -21.70 -22.12
C PRO A 307 -8.48 -20.56 -22.82
N PRO A 308 -9.10 -19.89 -23.81
CA PRO A 308 -8.59 -18.65 -24.37
C PRO A 308 -8.45 -17.61 -23.26
N GLN A 309 -7.23 -17.15 -22.99
CA GLN A 309 -7.01 -16.13 -21.96
C GLN A 309 -7.02 -14.75 -22.61
N SER A 310 -7.94 -13.91 -22.13
CA SER A 310 -7.94 -12.48 -22.43
C SER A 310 -7.22 -11.74 -21.32
N HIS A 311 -6.34 -10.81 -21.69
CA HIS A 311 -5.55 -10.01 -20.77
C HIS A 311 -5.76 -8.53 -21.03
N LEU A 312 -5.78 -7.74 -19.96
CA LEU A 312 -5.76 -6.28 -20.06
C LEU A 312 -4.34 -5.79 -20.22
N HIS A 313 -4.10 -4.97 -21.24
CA HIS A 313 -2.83 -4.28 -21.46
C HIS A 313 -2.97 -2.81 -21.09
N PHE A 314 -2.36 -2.43 -19.97
CA PHE A 314 -2.42 -1.06 -19.46
C PHE A 314 -1.26 -0.23 -20.02
N ALA A 315 -1.58 1.00 -20.46
CA ALA A 315 -0.60 1.97 -20.92
C ALA A 315 0.32 2.47 -19.80
N SER A 316 -0.19 2.48 -18.56
CA SER A 316 0.54 2.96 -17.39
C SER A 316 0.21 2.14 -16.13
N VAL A 317 1.14 2.13 -15.17
CA VAL A 317 0.93 1.48 -13.87
C VAL A 317 -0.17 2.20 -13.08
N GLN A 318 -0.32 3.50 -13.28
CA GLN A 318 -1.33 4.32 -12.63
C GLN A 318 -2.75 3.93 -13.07
N ASP A 319 -2.96 3.59 -14.34
CA ASP A 319 -4.26 3.09 -14.83
C ASP A 319 -4.60 1.74 -14.21
N TYR A 320 -3.62 0.83 -14.19
CA TYR A 320 -3.75 -0.46 -13.52
C TYR A 320 -4.09 -0.27 -12.05
N GLU A 321 -3.35 0.56 -11.31
CA GLU A 321 -3.59 0.75 -9.89
C GLU A 321 -4.95 1.38 -9.60
N ALA A 322 -5.38 2.39 -10.37
CA ALA A 322 -6.68 3.02 -10.20
C ALA A 322 -7.81 1.99 -10.30
N LEU A 323 -7.78 1.17 -11.36
CA LEU A 323 -8.79 0.14 -11.59
C LEU A 323 -8.67 -1.03 -10.62
N ALA A 324 -7.45 -1.52 -10.35
CA ALA A 324 -7.23 -2.63 -9.43
C ALA A 324 -7.69 -2.26 -8.00
N TYR A 325 -7.45 -1.03 -7.55
CA TYR A 325 -7.91 -0.58 -6.23
C TYR A 325 -9.42 -0.51 -6.18
N TYR A 326 -10.02 0.14 -7.17
CA TYR A 326 -11.46 0.26 -7.29
C TYR A 326 -12.14 -1.12 -7.34
N TRP A 327 -11.69 -2.02 -8.21
CA TRP A 327 -12.25 -3.35 -8.37
C TRP A 327 -12.10 -4.22 -7.14
N GLN A 328 -10.94 -4.23 -6.50
CA GLN A 328 -10.72 -5.01 -5.28
C GLN A 328 -11.60 -4.49 -4.13
N GLY A 329 -11.67 -3.18 -3.94
CA GLY A 329 -12.52 -2.56 -2.91
C GLY A 329 -14.01 -2.87 -3.15
N ARG A 330 -14.49 -2.67 -4.38
CA ARG A 330 -15.88 -2.99 -4.76
C ARG A 330 -16.20 -4.47 -4.58
N LEU A 331 -15.32 -5.37 -5.04
CA LEU A 331 -15.54 -6.81 -4.95
C LEU A 331 -15.58 -7.28 -3.49
N CYS A 332 -14.67 -6.79 -2.66
CA CYS A 332 -14.65 -7.07 -1.23
C CYS A 332 -15.94 -6.56 -0.55
N LEU A 333 -16.36 -5.33 -0.84
CA LEU A 333 -17.59 -4.75 -0.32
C LEU A 333 -18.83 -5.59 -0.65
N LEU A 334 -18.96 -6.03 -1.91
CA LEU A 334 -20.12 -6.80 -2.37
C LEU A 334 -20.18 -8.17 -1.69
N ARG A 335 -19.04 -8.86 -1.55
CA ARG A 335 -18.96 -10.16 -0.84
C ARG A 335 -19.28 -10.02 0.64
N VAL A 336 -18.71 -9.02 1.32
CA VAL A 336 -19.03 -8.72 2.73
C VAL A 336 -20.49 -8.35 2.89
N GLY A 337 -21.06 -7.60 1.94
CA GLY A 337 -22.47 -7.26 1.89
C GLY A 337 -23.38 -8.48 1.83
N GLN A 338 -23.08 -9.46 0.96
CA GLN A 338 -23.83 -10.71 0.88
C GLN A 338 -23.87 -11.42 2.24
N ARG A 339 -22.71 -11.64 2.88
CA ARG A 339 -22.65 -12.25 4.21
C ARG A 339 -23.38 -11.44 5.27
N PHE A 340 -23.25 -10.12 5.24
CA PHE A 340 -23.95 -9.22 6.15
C PHE A 340 -25.47 -9.39 6.04
N TYR A 341 -26.02 -9.46 4.82
CA TYR A 341 -27.46 -9.67 4.62
C TYR A 341 -27.93 -11.07 5.04
N ASP A 342 -27.10 -12.09 4.88
CA ASP A 342 -27.41 -13.45 5.37
C ASP A 342 -27.52 -13.46 6.91
N ILE A 343 -26.57 -12.81 7.59
CA ILE A 343 -26.58 -12.65 9.05
C ILE A 343 -27.80 -11.84 9.50
N ALA A 344 -28.04 -10.68 8.87
CA ALA A 344 -29.15 -9.80 9.22
C ALA A 344 -30.51 -10.50 9.04
N SER A 345 -30.68 -11.27 7.96
CA SER A 345 -31.88 -12.07 7.69
C SER A 345 -32.08 -13.15 8.76
N SER A 346 -31.01 -13.83 9.16
CA SER A 346 -31.03 -14.84 10.22
C SER A 346 -31.45 -14.24 11.58
N CYS A 347 -30.91 -13.07 11.91
CA CYS A 347 -31.28 -12.33 13.13
C CYS A 347 -32.75 -11.88 13.10
N GLN A 348 -33.26 -11.43 11.95
CA GLN A 348 -34.64 -10.94 11.84
C GLN A 348 -35.66 -12.07 11.97
N VAL A 349 -35.39 -13.24 11.38
CA VAL A 349 -36.24 -14.44 11.50
C VAL A 349 -36.38 -14.90 12.95
N GLN A 350 -35.31 -14.79 13.75
CA GLN A 350 -35.33 -15.16 15.17
C GLN A 350 -36.13 -14.16 16.03
N ILE A 351 -36.18 -12.88 15.65
CA ILE A 351 -36.86 -11.82 16.42
C ILE A 351 -38.36 -11.74 16.09
N SER A 352 -38.76 -11.94 14.83
CA SER A 352 -40.15 -11.68 14.41
C SER A 352 -41.05 -12.91 14.32
N GLY A 353 -40.52 -14.14 14.32
CA GLY A 353 -41.32 -15.37 14.15
C GLY A 353 -42.08 -15.49 12.82
N GLU A 354 -42.03 -14.46 11.96
CA GLU A 354 -42.74 -14.39 10.69
C GLU A 354 -41.76 -14.59 9.52
N LYS A 355 -41.95 -15.70 8.78
CA LYS A 355 -41.35 -15.92 7.47
C LYS A 355 -42.01 -14.99 6.45
N ARG A 356 -41.49 -13.78 6.25
CA ARG A 356 -41.75 -13.01 5.03
C ARG A 356 -40.43 -12.65 4.34
N PRO A 357 -40.12 -13.23 3.17
CA PRO A 357 -39.06 -12.70 2.33
C PRO A 357 -39.56 -11.41 1.68
N SER A 358 -38.93 -10.29 2.02
CA SER A 358 -39.21 -8.98 1.42
C SER A 358 -38.78 -9.02 -0.05
N ARG A 359 -39.74 -8.88 -0.97
CA ARG A 359 -39.56 -8.92 -2.45
C ARG A 359 -38.54 -7.91 -3.02
N SER A 360 -38.04 -6.97 -2.23
CA SER A 360 -37.02 -5.99 -2.63
C SER A 360 -35.59 -6.56 -2.68
N PHE A 361 -35.29 -7.64 -1.95
CA PHE A 361 -33.93 -8.19 -1.86
C PHE A 361 -33.51 -9.00 -3.09
N THR A 362 -34.45 -9.67 -3.77
CA THR A 362 -34.15 -10.56 -4.91
C THR A 362 -33.65 -9.82 -6.16
N SER A 363 -34.15 -8.62 -6.44
CA SER A 363 -33.69 -7.81 -7.60
C SER A 363 -32.29 -7.22 -7.36
N CYS A 364 -32.01 -6.78 -6.13
CA CYS A 364 -30.70 -6.27 -5.71
C CYS A 364 -29.63 -7.37 -5.76
N ALA A 365 -29.98 -8.58 -5.32
CA ALA A 365 -29.08 -9.73 -5.33
C ALA A 365 -28.57 -10.09 -6.74
N GLN A 366 -29.43 -10.05 -7.77
CA GLN A 366 -29.03 -10.39 -9.13
C GLN A 366 -28.12 -9.31 -9.76
N SER A 367 -28.36 -8.03 -9.46
CA SER A 367 -27.49 -6.93 -9.91
C SER A 367 -26.09 -7.03 -9.28
N HIS A 368 -26.01 -7.30 -7.97
CA HIS A 368 -24.73 -7.49 -7.28
C HIS A 368 -23.97 -8.72 -7.82
N GLN A 369 -24.68 -9.79 -8.15
CA GLN A 369 -24.06 -10.99 -8.70
C GLN A 369 -23.37 -10.75 -10.05
N ASN A 370 -24.02 -9.97 -10.92
CA ASN A 370 -23.45 -9.57 -12.20
C ASN A 370 -22.22 -8.68 -12.01
N GLU A 371 -22.26 -7.74 -11.05
CA GLU A 371 -21.12 -6.89 -10.72
C GLU A 371 -19.96 -7.71 -10.17
N ILE A 372 -20.19 -8.62 -9.21
CA ILE A 372 -19.19 -9.53 -8.64
C ILE A 372 -18.48 -10.31 -9.75
N SER A 373 -19.25 -10.93 -10.65
CA SER A 373 -18.71 -11.72 -11.77
C SER A 373 -17.82 -10.86 -12.69
N ARG A 374 -18.28 -9.67 -13.04
CA ARG A 374 -17.55 -8.71 -13.88
C ARG A 374 -16.25 -8.24 -13.23
N LEU A 375 -16.27 -7.88 -11.95
CA LEU A 375 -15.10 -7.41 -11.21
C LEU A 375 -14.06 -8.53 -11.05
N ALA A 376 -14.50 -9.74 -10.72
CA ALA A 376 -13.63 -10.90 -10.63
C ALA A 376 -12.96 -11.21 -11.99
N LYS A 377 -13.73 -11.16 -13.09
CA LYS A 377 -13.18 -11.31 -14.44
C LYS A 377 -12.15 -10.23 -14.76
N ASN A 378 -12.43 -8.97 -14.46
CA ASN A 378 -11.47 -7.87 -14.70
C ASN A 378 -10.15 -8.08 -13.95
N LEU A 379 -10.20 -8.50 -12.69
CA LEU A 379 -9.02 -8.82 -11.89
C LEU A 379 -8.27 -10.05 -12.44
N LEU A 380 -8.99 -11.08 -12.91
CA LEU A 380 -8.39 -12.22 -13.59
C LEU A 380 -7.68 -11.80 -14.88
N MET A 381 -8.21 -10.86 -15.65
CA MET A 381 -7.56 -10.37 -16.88
C MET A 381 -6.31 -9.51 -16.62
N CYS A 382 -6.13 -8.97 -15.41
CA CYS A 382 -4.90 -8.23 -15.01
C CYS A 382 -3.69 -9.13 -14.83
N SER A 383 -3.94 -10.43 -14.63
CA SER A 383 -3.03 -11.56 -14.67
C SER A 383 -1.63 -11.31 -15.23
N LYS A 384 -1.52 -11.15 -16.53
CA LYS A 384 -0.25 -11.02 -17.24
C LYS A 384 0.44 -9.69 -16.95
N TYR A 385 -0.33 -8.63 -16.73
CA TYR A 385 0.22 -7.33 -16.37
C TYR A 385 0.89 -7.37 -15.00
N THR A 386 0.31 -8.11 -14.04
CA THR A 386 0.87 -8.21 -12.68
C THR A 386 2.27 -8.83 -12.63
N GLU A 387 2.63 -9.67 -13.60
CA GLU A 387 3.98 -10.25 -13.73
C GLU A 387 5.05 -9.22 -14.10
N THR A 388 4.64 -8.06 -14.64
CA THR A 388 5.56 -6.96 -15.00
C THR A 388 5.83 -6.01 -13.84
N LEU A 389 5.05 -6.09 -12.76
CA LEU A 389 5.13 -5.20 -11.61
C LEU A 389 6.37 -5.52 -10.78
N ARG A 390 7.09 -4.47 -10.40
CA ARG A 390 8.35 -4.58 -9.61
C ARG A 390 8.19 -4.09 -8.18
N LEU A 391 7.23 -3.19 -7.95
CA LEU A 391 7.01 -2.62 -6.63
C LEU A 391 6.39 -3.67 -5.70
N ARG A 392 7.04 -3.93 -4.55
CA ARG A 392 6.58 -4.95 -3.59
C ARG A 392 5.13 -4.75 -3.12
N LYS A 393 4.72 -3.49 -2.94
CA LYS A 393 3.34 -3.15 -2.61
C LYS A 393 2.35 -3.64 -3.66
N GLN A 394 2.60 -3.35 -4.93
CA GLN A 394 1.76 -3.79 -6.04
C GLN A 394 1.70 -5.32 -6.13
N ILE A 395 2.83 -5.98 -5.89
CA ILE A 395 2.91 -7.44 -5.84
C ILE A 395 2.02 -7.99 -4.71
N ARG A 396 2.08 -7.44 -3.49
CA ARG A 396 1.19 -7.88 -2.39
C ARG A 396 -0.29 -7.57 -2.63
N LEU A 397 -0.60 -6.46 -3.29
CA LEU A 397 -1.96 -6.18 -3.74
C LEU A 397 -2.48 -7.25 -4.71
N SER A 398 -1.61 -7.81 -5.55
CA SER A 398 -2.00 -8.94 -6.39
C SER A 398 -2.34 -10.20 -5.58
N ALA A 399 -1.67 -10.43 -4.43
CA ALA A 399 -2.01 -11.54 -3.52
C ALA A 399 -3.38 -11.35 -2.87
N HIS A 400 -3.70 -10.12 -2.44
CA HIS A 400 -5.03 -9.78 -1.93
C HIS A 400 -6.10 -9.98 -3.02
N ALA A 401 -5.87 -9.48 -4.23
CA ALA A 401 -6.75 -9.71 -5.38
C ALA A 401 -6.96 -11.21 -5.64
N ALA A 402 -5.90 -12.02 -5.55
CA ALA A 402 -5.99 -13.46 -5.74
C ALA A 402 -6.87 -14.13 -4.67
N ALA A 403 -6.73 -13.75 -3.39
CA ALA A 403 -7.55 -14.29 -2.31
C ALA A 403 -9.03 -13.92 -2.45
N ILE A 404 -9.36 -12.67 -2.81
CA ILE A 404 -10.76 -12.27 -2.96
C ILE A 404 -11.42 -12.94 -4.17
N VAL A 405 -10.71 -13.07 -5.30
CA VAL A 405 -11.22 -13.75 -6.51
C VAL A 405 -11.36 -15.25 -6.29
N TRP A 406 -10.42 -15.86 -5.57
CA TRP A 406 -10.49 -17.26 -5.15
C TRP A 406 -11.80 -17.57 -4.43
N GLY A 407 -12.22 -16.70 -3.51
CA GLY A 407 -13.51 -16.82 -2.82
C GLY A 407 -14.69 -16.82 -3.78
N VAL A 408 -14.72 -15.87 -4.73
CA VAL A 408 -15.81 -15.79 -5.72
C VAL A 408 -15.92 -17.08 -6.55
N ILE A 409 -14.77 -17.68 -6.94
CA ILE A 409 -14.77 -18.93 -7.73
C ILE A 409 -15.35 -20.10 -6.93
N ASN A 410 -15.11 -20.15 -5.63
CA ASN A 410 -15.60 -21.23 -4.75
C ASN A 410 -17.02 -21.01 -4.23
N GLU A 411 -17.53 -19.78 -4.23
CA GLU A 411 -18.91 -19.44 -3.83
C GLU A 411 -19.95 -19.75 -4.94
N ASP A 412 -19.56 -20.40 -6.04
CA ASP A 412 -20.36 -20.67 -7.26
C ASP A 412 -21.05 -19.44 -7.87
N ALA A 413 -20.59 -18.26 -7.45
CA ALA A 413 -20.94 -16.94 -7.95
C ALA A 413 -20.59 -16.74 -9.44
N LEU A 414 -19.79 -17.65 -10.00
CA LEU A 414 -19.18 -17.58 -11.33
C LEU A 414 -19.62 -18.71 -12.27
N SER A 415 -20.81 -19.30 -12.08
CA SER A 415 -21.36 -20.30 -13.02
C SER A 415 -21.45 -19.82 -14.50
N CYS A 416 -21.20 -18.53 -14.79
CA CYS A 416 -21.10 -17.99 -16.14
C CYS A 416 -19.68 -17.66 -16.65
N VAL A 417 -18.60 -17.96 -15.90
CA VAL A 417 -17.23 -17.52 -16.26
C VAL A 417 -16.29 -18.64 -16.66
N PHE A 418 -16.55 -19.88 -16.24
CA PHE A 418 -15.78 -21.03 -16.69
C PHE A 418 -16.68 -22.06 -17.36
N GLU A 419 -16.23 -22.59 -18.50
CA GLU A 419 -16.96 -23.55 -19.33
C GLU A 419 -16.77 -24.99 -18.83
N SER A 420 -15.79 -25.23 -17.95
CA SER A 420 -15.49 -26.56 -17.40
C SER A 420 -14.84 -26.54 -16.00
N GLU A 421 -14.92 -27.67 -15.29
CA GLU A 421 -14.20 -27.89 -14.02
C GLU A 421 -12.67 -27.86 -14.18
N VAL A 422 -12.17 -28.20 -15.38
CA VAL A 422 -10.74 -28.13 -15.71
C VAL A 422 -10.27 -26.68 -15.77
N GLU A 423 -11.09 -25.80 -16.35
CA GLU A 423 -10.84 -24.36 -16.37
C GLU A 423 -10.86 -23.77 -14.95
N LYS A 424 -11.88 -24.12 -14.15
CA LYS A 424 -11.96 -23.72 -12.74
C LYS A 424 -10.70 -24.10 -11.97
N SER A 425 -10.26 -25.36 -12.09
CA SER A 425 -9.06 -25.88 -11.43
C SER A 425 -7.78 -25.16 -11.89
N SER A 426 -7.68 -24.85 -13.19
CA SER A 426 -6.53 -24.14 -13.76
C SER A 426 -6.45 -22.69 -13.26
N LEU A 427 -7.58 -22.00 -13.15
CA LEU A 427 -7.65 -20.64 -12.60
C LEU A 427 -7.27 -20.63 -11.13
N LEU A 428 -7.79 -21.57 -10.33
CA LEU A 428 -7.43 -21.70 -8.92
C LEU A 428 -5.92 -21.95 -8.76
N ALA A 429 -5.34 -22.89 -9.50
CA ALA A 429 -3.90 -23.15 -9.46
C ALA A 429 -3.06 -21.90 -9.80
N MET A 430 -3.50 -21.12 -10.78
CA MET A 430 -2.87 -19.85 -11.14
C MET A 430 -2.96 -18.82 -10.00
N LEU A 431 -4.13 -18.66 -9.37
CA LEU A 431 -4.32 -17.73 -8.24
C LEU A 431 -3.47 -18.11 -7.03
N LEU A 432 -3.39 -19.41 -6.71
CA LEU A 432 -2.54 -19.92 -5.65
C LEU A 432 -1.06 -19.65 -5.93
N GLY A 433 -0.61 -19.97 -7.14
CA GLY A 433 0.77 -19.70 -7.57
C GLY A 433 1.12 -18.22 -7.44
N ARG A 434 0.20 -17.31 -7.78
CA ARG A 434 0.38 -15.87 -7.58
C ARG A 434 0.53 -15.48 -6.12
N ALA A 435 -0.37 -15.95 -5.26
CA ALA A 435 -0.29 -15.65 -3.83
C ALA A 435 1.05 -16.11 -3.23
N ASN A 436 1.53 -17.30 -3.61
CA ASN A 436 2.81 -17.83 -3.17
C ASN A 436 4.01 -16.98 -3.63
N ILE A 437 4.04 -16.60 -4.91
CA ILE A 437 5.08 -15.72 -5.45
C ILE A 437 5.04 -14.35 -4.77
N ALA A 438 3.85 -13.78 -4.64
CA ALA A 438 3.68 -12.42 -4.16
C ALA A 438 3.98 -12.24 -2.67
N LEU A 439 3.72 -13.27 -1.86
CA LEU A 439 3.98 -13.26 -0.42
C LEU A 439 5.32 -13.91 -0.05
N GLY A 440 6.03 -14.53 -1.00
CA GLY A 440 7.27 -15.26 -0.73
C GLY A 440 7.07 -16.36 0.31
N ALA A 441 5.94 -17.06 0.26
CA ALA A 441 5.53 -18.01 1.27
C ALA A 441 6.47 -19.22 1.32
N HIS A 442 7.02 -19.53 2.50
CA HIS A 442 7.84 -20.73 2.70
C HIS A 442 7.46 -21.44 4.01
N PRO A 443 6.90 -22.67 3.95
CA PRO A 443 6.50 -23.41 2.74
C PRO A 443 5.40 -22.68 1.96
N ASP A 444 5.12 -23.11 0.73
CA ASP A 444 4.04 -22.54 -0.08
C ASP A 444 2.67 -22.65 0.64
N LEU A 445 1.78 -21.69 0.41
CA LEU A 445 0.37 -21.75 0.83
C LEU A 445 -0.36 -22.91 0.13
N THR A 446 -1.36 -23.47 0.81
CA THR A 446 -2.24 -24.51 0.27
C THR A 446 -3.59 -23.95 -0.18
N THR A 447 -4.41 -24.81 -0.79
CA THR A 447 -5.82 -24.54 -1.11
C THR A 447 -6.62 -24.15 0.14
N GLU A 448 -6.38 -24.82 1.27
CA GLU A 448 -7.02 -24.51 2.55
C GLU A 448 -6.61 -23.12 3.07
N ASP A 449 -5.33 -22.77 2.94
CA ASP A 449 -4.85 -21.43 3.31
C ASP A 449 -5.56 -20.33 2.49
N MET A 450 -5.76 -20.55 1.19
CA MET A 450 -6.49 -19.62 0.32
C MET A 450 -7.99 -19.57 0.64
N ASN A 451 -8.61 -20.68 1.01
CA ASN A 451 -10.00 -20.70 1.48
C ASN A 451 -10.18 -19.85 2.75
N LEU A 452 -9.26 -19.99 3.72
CA LEU A 452 -9.26 -19.18 4.94
C LEU A 452 -9.03 -17.69 4.63
N ALA A 453 -8.10 -17.37 3.73
CA ALA A 453 -7.85 -15.99 3.30
C ALA A 453 -9.09 -15.37 2.62
N ALA A 454 -9.73 -16.12 1.72
CA ALA A 454 -10.91 -15.69 0.99
C ALA A 454 -12.12 -15.46 1.91
N ASP A 455 -12.30 -16.32 2.92
CA ASP A 455 -13.33 -16.19 3.96
C ASP A 455 -13.08 -14.97 4.85
N MET A 456 -11.84 -14.78 5.29
CA MET A 456 -11.44 -13.63 6.11
C MET A 456 -11.80 -12.29 5.44
N PHE A 457 -11.49 -12.13 4.15
CA PHE A 457 -11.82 -10.92 3.40
C PHE A 457 -13.31 -10.80 3.04
N ALA A 458 -14.13 -11.81 3.33
CA ALA A 458 -15.58 -11.77 3.23
C ALA A 458 -16.29 -11.65 4.60
N GLY A 459 -15.56 -11.36 5.68
CA GLY A 459 -16.12 -11.20 7.03
C GLY A 459 -15.99 -12.43 7.93
N GLY A 460 -15.19 -13.41 7.52
CA GLY A 460 -14.81 -14.57 8.33
C GLY A 460 -13.71 -14.26 9.34
N GLU A 461 -13.33 -15.27 10.12
CA GLU A 461 -12.29 -15.12 11.15
C GLU A 461 -10.91 -14.85 10.52
N PRO A 462 -10.12 -13.90 11.06
CA PRO A 462 -8.78 -13.63 10.57
C PRO A 462 -7.77 -14.66 11.09
N LYS A 463 -7.71 -15.81 10.43
CA LYS A 463 -6.81 -16.92 10.78
C LYS A 463 -6.16 -17.55 9.56
N GLY A 464 -5.15 -18.39 9.81
CA GLY A 464 -4.45 -19.16 8.80
C GLY A 464 -3.14 -18.52 8.35
N ARG A 465 -2.40 -19.23 7.50
CA ARG A 465 -1.02 -18.86 7.14
C ARG A 465 -0.93 -17.59 6.30
N PHE A 466 -1.97 -17.27 5.53
CA PHE A 466 -2.04 -15.99 4.82
C PHE A 466 -1.95 -14.81 5.80
N VAL A 467 -2.64 -14.88 6.94
CA VAL A 467 -2.57 -13.86 8.00
C VAL A 467 -1.17 -13.80 8.60
N GLU A 468 -0.56 -14.96 8.85
CA GLU A 468 0.78 -15.04 9.41
C GLU A 468 1.81 -14.35 8.51
N LEU A 469 1.70 -14.45 7.18
CA LEU A 469 2.63 -13.79 6.25
C LEU A 469 2.56 -12.24 6.27
N PHE A 470 1.48 -11.67 6.78
CA PHE A 470 1.34 -10.23 7.00
C PHE A 470 1.68 -9.81 8.44
N VAL A 471 1.50 -10.69 9.42
CA VAL A 471 1.60 -10.34 10.86
C VAL A 471 2.88 -10.88 11.52
N SER A 472 3.54 -11.88 10.94
CA SER A 472 4.72 -12.55 11.48
C SER A 472 6.00 -11.85 10.99
N GLN A 473 7.00 -11.49 11.80
CA GLN A 473 7.32 -11.67 13.25
C GLN A 473 7.80 -10.35 14.06
#